data_AF-A0A5J4TE38-F1
#
_entry.id   AF-A0A5J4TE38-F1
#
_cell.length_a   1.000
_cell.length_b   1.000
_cell.length_c   1.000
_cell.angle_alpha   90.00
_cell.angle_beta   90.00
_cell.angle_gamma   90.00
#
_symmetry.space_group_name_H-M   'P 1'
#
loop_
_entity.id
_entity.type
_entity.pdbx_description
1 polymer ?
#
loop_
_entity_poly.entity_id
_entity_poly.type
_entity_poly.pdbx_seq_one_letter_code
_entity_poly.pdbx_strand_id
1 'polypeptide(L)'
;MVLFGGLETEGDGQFIITVDSTSTGDITIQNIEMGEWNGGFIRSDGGKSITLKESIIAGGGSIIHNADGILDIQSDEFIGDGINVPIESFIVIMKGYINIYNSLFKKGSFKEDRSGCIICCGTVTSCTIDGCKFIENKFNVGSAAVLISTPTCTQLTIKGNSSQRTNFSGLNVTNQLAVVILQ
;
A
#
# COMPACT_ATOMS: atom_id res chain seq x y z
N MET A 1 -5.38 13.65 14.32
CA MET A 1 -5.23 12.71 15.46
C MET A 1 -4.00 11.89 15.20
N VAL A 2 -3.12 11.71 16.17
CA VAL A 2 -1.85 10.97 16.01
C VAL A 2 -1.93 9.69 16.85
N LEU A 3 -1.68 8.54 16.21
CA LEU A 3 -1.66 7.22 16.84
C LEU A 3 -0.24 6.66 16.75
N PHE A 4 0.39 6.41 17.90
CA PHE A 4 1.73 5.80 18.02
C PHE A 4 1.61 4.42 18.68
N GLY A 5 2.52 3.49 18.32
CA GLY A 5 2.57 2.14 18.88
C GLY A 5 3.95 1.73 19.40
N GLY A 6 4.00 0.65 20.18
CA GLY A 6 5.13 0.25 21.04
C GLY A 6 6.22 -0.63 20.40
N LEU A 7 6.87 -1.45 21.24
CA LEU A 7 8.16 -2.13 20.98
C LEU A 7 8.17 -3.04 19.72
N GLU A 8 9.36 -3.40 19.21
CA GLU A 8 9.64 -4.12 17.95
C GLU A 8 8.85 -5.44 17.71
N THR A 9 8.21 -6.00 18.74
CA THR A 9 7.40 -7.24 18.65
C THR A 9 5.91 -7.04 19.00
N GLU A 10 5.50 -5.83 19.39
CA GLU A 10 4.10 -5.52 19.65
C GLU A 10 3.37 -5.28 18.32
N GLY A 11 2.27 -5.99 18.09
CA GLY A 11 1.36 -5.70 16.99
C GLY A 11 1.32 -6.70 15.83
N ASP A 12 2.06 -7.81 15.88
CA ASP A 12 1.90 -8.88 14.89
C ASP A 12 0.44 -9.38 14.88
N GLY A 13 -0.20 -9.34 13.71
CA GLY A 13 -1.62 -9.61 13.53
C GLY A 13 -2.60 -8.56 14.09
N GLN A 14 -2.13 -7.48 14.71
CA GLN A 14 -2.97 -6.39 15.22
C GLN A 14 -3.04 -5.24 14.22
N PHE A 15 -4.20 -4.58 14.17
CA PHE A 15 -4.45 -3.46 13.28
C PHE A 15 -4.96 -2.25 14.06
N ILE A 16 -4.49 -1.04 13.70
CA ILE A 16 -4.96 0.20 14.30
C ILE A 16 -6.44 0.42 13.95
N ILE A 17 -6.82 0.18 12.70
CA ILE A 17 -8.20 0.26 12.23
C ILE A 17 -8.61 -1.09 11.63
N THR A 18 -9.75 -1.62 12.05
CA THR A 18 -10.36 -2.80 11.45
C THR A 18 -11.76 -2.47 10.94
N VAL A 19 -12.07 -2.92 9.73
CA VAL A 19 -13.41 -2.90 9.16
C VAL A 19 -13.87 -4.34 9.04
N ASP A 20 -14.84 -4.70 9.87
CA ASP A 20 -15.36 -6.06 9.96
C ASP A 20 -16.09 -6.49 8.68
N SER A 21 -16.09 -7.79 8.41
CA SER A 21 -16.75 -8.43 7.27
C SER A 21 -18.25 -8.17 7.15
N THR A 22 -18.92 -7.83 8.26
CA THR A 22 -20.35 -7.50 8.27
C THR A 22 -20.63 -6.05 7.88
N SER A 23 -19.60 -5.20 7.82
CA SER A 23 -19.73 -3.82 7.37
C SER A 23 -20.09 -3.76 5.90
N THR A 24 -21.12 -2.98 5.55
CA THR A 24 -21.57 -2.77 4.15
C THR A 24 -21.57 -1.30 3.76
N GLY A 25 -21.10 -0.42 4.65
CA GLY A 25 -21.10 1.02 4.47
C GLY A 25 -19.93 1.53 3.65
N ASP A 26 -19.92 2.85 3.45
CA ASP A 26 -18.80 3.61 2.94
C ASP A 26 -18.01 4.17 4.14
N ILE A 27 -16.70 3.89 4.20
CA ILE A 27 -15.82 4.25 5.32
C ILE A 27 -14.80 5.27 4.84
N THR A 28 -14.64 6.37 5.60
CA THR A 28 -13.67 7.42 5.29
C THR A 28 -12.69 7.59 6.45
N ILE A 29 -11.40 7.54 6.12
CA ILE A 29 -10.28 7.75 7.02
C ILE A 29 -9.48 8.92 6.42
N GLN A 30 -9.42 10.04 7.13
CA GLN A 30 -8.95 11.30 6.55
C GLN A 30 -8.14 12.13 7.53
N ASN A 31 -7.08 12.77 7.03
CA ASN A 31 -6.30 13.79 7.75
C ASN A 31 -5.79 13.29 9.10
N ILE A 32 -5.19 12.11 9.08
CA ILE A 32 -4.59 11.48 10.25
C ILE A 32 -3.15 11.08 9.98
N GLU A 33 -2.42 10.88 11.07
CA GLU A 33 -1.07 10.34 11.05
C GLU A 33 -1.02 9.08 11.91
N MET A 34 -0.54 7.99 11.32
CA MET A 34 -0.20 6.76 12.02
C MET A 34 1.31 6.55 11.87
N GLY A 35 2.04 6.56 12.98
CA GLY A 35 3.50 6.58 12.99
C GLY A 35 4.11 5.51 13.88
N GLU A 36 5.35 5.12 13.59
CA GLU A 36 6.20 4.25 14.44
C GLU A 36 5.53 2.90 14.78
N TRP A 37 4.76 2.35 13.83
CA TRP A 37 4.02 1.11 14.04
C TRP A 37 4.56 -0.04 13.19
N ASN A 38 4.85 -1.16 13.85
CA ASN A 38 5.32 -2.39 13.21
C ASN A 38 4.22 -3.43 12.96
N GLY A 39 3.03 -3.26 13.56
CA GLY A 39 1.84 -4.04 13.24
C GLY A 39 1.11 -3.53 12.00
N GLY A 40 -0.11 -3.99 11.74
CA GLY A 40 -0.91 -3.51 10.62
C GLY A 40 -1.54 -2.13 10.88
N PHE A 41 -1.64 -1.28 9.85
CA PHE A 41 -2.31 0.02 9.98
C PHE A 41 -3.82 -0.15 9.83
N ILE A 42 -4.26 -0.72 8.72
CA ILE A 42 -5.69 -0.86 8.39
C ILE A 42 -5.93 -2.27 7.89
N ARG A 43 -6.96 -2.95 8.39
CA ARG A 43 -7.48 -4.19 7.81
C ARG A 43 -8.94 -4.04 7.46
N SER A 44 -9.30 -4.33 6.22
CA SER A 44 -10.68 -4.33 5.75
C SER A 44 -11.09 -5.71 5.27
N ASP A 45 -11.98 -6.38 6.00
CA ASP A 45 -12.61 -7.63 5.57
C ASP A 45 -14.06 -7.40 5.09
N GLY A 46 -14.59 -6.18 5.24
CA GLY A 46 -15.88 -5.73 4.71
C GLY A 46 -15.82 -4.31 4.16
N GLY A 47 -16.97 -3.65 4.07
CA GLY A 47 -17.13 -2.31 3.51
C GLY A 47 -17.44 -2.33 2.01
N LYS A 48 -18.35 -1.45 1.59
CA LYS A 48 -18.63 -1.21 0.18
C LYS A 48 -17.51 -0.38 -0.46
N SER A 49 -17.08 0.66 0.23
CA SER A 49 -15.90 1.45 -0.13
C SER A 49 -15.14 1.89 1.11
N ILE A 50 -13.81 1.88 1.00
CA ILE A 50 -12.90 2.42 2.00
C ILE A 50 -12.12 3.55 1.30
N THR A 51 -12.19 4.75 1.85
CA THR A 51 -11.41 5.89 1.37
C THR A 51 -10.39 6.29 2.42
N LEU A 52 -9.10 6.22 2.07
CA LEU A 52 -8.01 6.86 2.79
C LEU A 52 -7.64 8.15 2.05
N LYS A 53 -7.50 9.26 2.77
CA LYS A 53 -7.25 10.56 2.15
C LYS A 53 -6.42 11.48 3.03
N GLU A 54 -5.49 12.21 2.42
CA GLU A 54 -4.71 13.28 3.07
C GLU A 54 -4.04 12.82 4.37
N SER A 55 -3.60 11.57 4.44
CA SER A 55 -3.05 10.94 5.65
C SER A 55 -1.58 10.56 5.49
N ILE A 56 -0.89 10.42 6.62
CA ILE A 56 0.50 9.99 6.69
C ILE A 56 0.55 8.65 7.43
N ILE A 57 1.13 7.65 6.78
CA ILE A 57 1.30 6.29 7.29
C ILE A 57 2.80 6.01 7.31
N ALA A 58 3.39 6.06 8.50
CA ALA A 58 4.83 5.91 8.72
C ALA A 58 5.13 4.71 9.63
N GLY A 59 5.97 3.79 9.18
CA GLY A 59 6.35 2.60 9.94
C GLY A 59 6.58 1.37 9.08
N GLY A 60 6.64 0.22 9.74
CA GLY A 60 6.85 -1.09 9.12
C GLY A 60 5.60 -1.85 8.72
N GLY A 61 4.42 -1.31 9.06
CA GLY A 61 3.11 -1.95 8.89
C GLY A 61 2.47 -1.90 7.51
N SER A 62 1.38 -2.68 7.35
CA SER A 62 0.60 -2.78 6.11
C SER A 62 -0.83 -2.28 6.25
N ILE A 63 -1.39 -1.81 5.13
CA ILE A 63 -2.82 -1.80 4.87
C ILE A 63 -3.19 -3.12 4.15
N ILE A 64 -4.18 -3.84 4.67
CA ILE A 64 -4.72 -5.06 4.07
C ILE A 64 -6.18 -4.83 3.66
N HIS A 65 -6.46 -4.98 2.37
CA HIS A 65 -7.83 -4.97 1.84
C HIS A 65 -8.23 -6.35 1.34
N ASN A 66 -9.22 -6.95 2.01
CA ASN A 66 -9.72 -8.29 1.77
C ASN A 66 -11.26 -8.28 1.64
N ALA A 67 -11.80 -7.24 1.01
CA ALA A 67 -13.23 -7.09 0.73
C ALA A 67 -13.46 -6.94 -0.78
N ASP A 68 -14.65 -7.32 -1.25
CA ASP A 68 -15.03 -7.19 -2.66
C ASP A 68 -15.25 -5.72 -3.10
N GLY A 69 -15.36 -4.82 -2.13
CA GLY A 69 -15.48 -3.38 -2.33
C GLY A 69 -14.21 -2.70 -2.83
N ILE A 70 -14.25 -1.38 -2.88
CA ILE A 70 -13.17 -0.53 -3.41
C ILE A 70 -12.32 0.01 -2.26
N LEU A 71 -10.99 -0.04 -2.40
CA LEU A 71 -10.06 0.78 -1.63
C LEU A 71 -9.59 1.97 -2.49
N ASP A 72 -9.97 3.17 -2.09
CA ASP A 72 -9.57 4.43 -2.71
C ASP A 72 -8.57 5.16 -1.81
N ILE A 73 -7.39 5.50 -2.34
CA ILE A 73 -6.31 6.19 -1.62
C ILE A 73 -6.00 7.49 -2.36
N GLN A 74 -5.96 8.62 -1.65
CA GLN A 74 -5.94 9.95 -2.25
C GLN A 74 -5.04 10.91 -1.50
N SER A 75 -3.93 11.29 -2.15
CA SER A 75 -2.96 12.27 -1.62
C SER A 75 -2.38 11.87 -0.25
N ASP A 76 -2.10 10.58 -0.09
CA ASP A 76 -1.53 10.01 1.14
C ASP A 76 0.00 9.82 1.01
N GLU A 77 0.68 9.78 2.16
CA GLU A 77 2.11 9.47 2.25
C GLU A 77 2.34 8.15 2.99
N PHE A 78 3.07 7.24 2.36
CA PHE A 78 3.55 5.98 2.92
C PHE A 78 5.06 6.06 3.09
N ILE A 79 5.52 5.93 4.34
CA ILE A 79 6.91 6.19 4.73
C ILE A 79 7.44 4.97 5.49
N GLY A 80 8.40 4.26 4.91
CA GLY A 80 9.05 3.15 5.61
C GLY A 80 10.05 3.62 6.67
N ASP A 81 10.52 2.69 7.50
CA ASP A 81 11.50 2.92 8.58
C ASP A 81 12.94 3.17 8.08
N GLY A 82 13.12 3.31 6.77
CA GLY A 82 14.39 3.56 6.13
C GLY A 82 14.97 2.33 5.43
N ILE A 83 15.98 2.59 4.58
CA ILE A 83 16.52 1.63 3.62
C ILE A 83 17.23 0.40 4.23
N ASN A 84 17.49 0.43 5.55
CA ASN A 84 18.19 -0.61 6.28
C ASN A 84 17.29 -1.39 7.24
N VAL A 85 16.01 -0.99 7.36
CA VAL A 85 15.03 -1.66 8.22
C VAL A 85 14.03 -2.32 7.30
N PRO A 86 14.07 -3.67 7.17
CA PRO A 86 13.07 -4.39 6.42
C PRO A 86 11.66 -4.21 7.00
N ILE A 87 10.69 -3.87 6.16
CA ILE A 87 9.28 -3.65 6.48
C ILE A 87 8.38 -4.60 5.67
N GLU A 88 7.12 -4.69 6.08
CA GLU A 88 6.07 -5.30 5.26
C GLU A 88 5.73 -4.41 4.05
N SER A 89 4.94 -4.96 3.14
CA SER A 89 4.37 -4.15 2.05
C SER A 89 3.48 -3.04 2.59
N PHE A 90 3.55 -1.84 2.02
CA PHE A 90 2.67 -0.75 2.47
C PHE A 90 1.20 -1.10 2.27
N ILE A 91 0.87 -1.71 1.13
CA ILE A 91 -0.50 -2.05 0.75
C ILE A 91 -0.55 -3.47 0.18
N VAL A 92 -1.44 -4.30 0.71
CA VAL A 92 -1.75 -5.65 0.22
C VAL A 92 -3.24 -5.77 -0.04
N ILE A 93 -3.58 -6.08 -1.28
CA ILE A 93 -4.97 -6.21 -1.76
C ILE A 93 -5.19 -7.66 -2.16
N MET A 94 -6.17 -8.29 -1.52
CA MET A 94 -6.52 -9.69 -1.73
C MET A 94 -7.82 -9.86 -2.51
N LYS A 95 -8.70 -8.85 -2.54
CA LYS A 95 -10.00 -8.87 -3.22
C LYS A 95 -10.41 -7.49 -3.72
N GLY A 96 -11.42 -7.44 -4.58
CA GLY A 96 -12.08 -6.20 -4.98
C GLY A 96 -11.24 -5.33 -5.90
N TYR A 97 -11.22 -4.03 -5.64
CA TYR A 97 -10.64 -3.00 -6.50
C TYR A 97 -9.75 -2.06 -5.69
N ILE A 98 -8.69 -1.54 -6.32
CA ILE A 98 -7.88 -0.49 -5.73
C ILE A 98 -7.65 0.67 -6.70
N ASN A 99 -7.82 1.89 -6.20
CA ASN A 99 -7.42 3.10 -6.90
C ASN A 99 -6.55 3.98 -6.00
N ILE A 100 -5.42 4.45 -6.53
CA ILE A 100 -4.46 5.27 -5.80
C ILE A 100 -4.15 6.51 -6.61
N TYR A 101 -4.36 7.68 -6.00
CA TYR A 101 -4.23 8.97 -6.64
C TYR A 101 -3.25 9.86 -5.88
N ASN A 102 -2.33 10.47 -6.61
CA ASN A 102 -1.43 11.53 -6.12
C ASN A 102 -0.68 11.21 -4.81
N SER A 103 -0.45 9.93 -4.53
CA SER A 103 0.12 9.46 -3.27
C SER A 103 1.63 9.22 -3.40
N LEU A 104 2.34 9.27 -2.28
CA LEU A 104 3.78 9.12 -2.19
C LEU A 104 4.14 7.86 -1.42
N PHE A 105 5.01 7.04 -1.98
CA PHE A 105 5.60 5.86 -1.35
C PHE A 105 7.10 6.05 -1.29
N LYS A 106 7.67 6.14 -0.08
CA LYS A 106 9.10 6.38 0.09
C LYS A 106 9.73 5.58 1.23
N LYS A 107 11.05 5.40 1.11
CA LYS A 107 11.91 4.82 2.15
C LYS A 107 11.51 3.39 2.58
N GLY A 108 10.77 2.67 1.74
CA GLY A 108 10.47 1.26 1.97
C GLY A 108 11.68 0.37 1.65
N SER A 109 11.96 -0.59 2.53
CA SER A 109 12.89 -1.70 2.29
C SER A 109 12.15 -2.96 2.66
N PHE A 110 11.84 -3.86 1.72
CA PHE A 110 10.82 -4.89 1.97
C PHE A 110 11.42 -6.26 2.34
N LYS A 111 10.85 -6.93 3.36
CA LYS A 111 11.40 -8.15 3.98
C LYS A 111 11.43 -9.37 3.08
N GLU A 112 10.36 -9.62 2.33
CA GLU A 112 10.11 -10.91 1.69
C GLU A 112 10.33 -10.88 0.17
N ASP A 113 10.50 -12.06 -0.42
CA ASP A 113 10.34 -12.22 -1.86
C ASP A 113 8.90 -11.86 -2.25
N ARG A 114 8.71 -11.19 -3.40
CA ARG A 114 7.38 -10.78 -3.89
C ARG A 114 6.66 -9.76 -3.00
N SER A 115 7.43 -8.93 -2.30
CA SER A 115 6.94 -7.77 -1.54
C SER A 115 7.17 -6.46 -2.30
N GLY A 116 6.83 -5.32 -1.69
CA GLY A 116 6.78 -4.05 -2.42
C GLY A 116 5.85 -3.01 -1.86
N CYS A 117 5.68 -1.89 -2.57
CA CYS A 117 4.78 -0.83 -2.10
C CYS A 117 3.32 -1.27 -2.21
N ILE A 118 2.90 -1.79 -3.37
CA ILE A 118 1.53 -2.23 -3.61
C ILE A 118 1.54 -3.65 -4.16
N ILE A 119 0.85 -4.56 -3.47
CA ILE A 119 0.70 -5.95 -3.88
C ILE A 119 -0.78 -6.23 -4.15
N CYS A 120 -1.09 -6.67 -5.37
CA CYS A 120 -2.40 -7.20 -5.73
C CYS A 120 -2.29 -8.71 -5.91
N CYS A 121 -2.90 -9.47 -5.01
CA CYS A 121 -2.94 -10.93 -5.02
C CYS A 121 -4.40 -11.42 -4.88
N GLY A 122 -4.63 -12.72 -4.73
CA GLY A 122 -5.98 -13.24 -4.49
C GLY A 122 -6.95 -13.02 -5.67
N THR A 123 -8.11 -12.41 -5.42
CA THR A 123 -9.17 -12.16 -6.41
C THR A 123 -9.39 -10.66 -6.70
N VAL A 124 -8.29 -9.90 -6.83
CA VAL A 124 -8.34 -8.49 -7.21
C VAL A 124 -8.75 -8.33 -8.68
N THR A 125 -9.72 -7.46 -8.94
CA THR A 125 -10.28 -7.26 -10.28
C THR A 125 -9.53 -6.20 -11.07
N SER A 126 -9.19 -5.08 -10.44
CA SER A 126 -8.40 -4.01 -11.09
C SER A 126 -7.56 -3.21 -10.11
N CYS A 127 -6.51 -2.59 -10.66
CA CYS A 127 -5.60 -1.70 -9.95
C CYS A 127 -5.34 -0.43 -10.78
N THR A 128 -5.62 0.73 -10.20
CA THR A 128 -5.35 2.04 -10.81
C THR A 128 -4.34 2.82 -9.99
N ILE A 129 -3.30 3.34 -10.65
CA ILE A 129 -2.28 4.20 -10.07
C ILE A 129 -2.16 5.45 -10.94
N ASP A 130 -2.50 6.60 -10.37
CA ASP A 130 -2.53 7.88 -11.08
C ASP A 130 -1.78 8.96 -10.30
N GLY A 131 -0.83 9.63 -10.96
CA GLY A 131 -0.03 10.71 -10.38
C GLY A 131 0.83 10.33 -9.16
N CYS A 132 1.07 9.05 -8.90
CA CYS A 132 1.76 8.59 -7.69
C CYS A 132 3.29 8.69 -7.80
N LYS A 133 3.99 8.73 -6.67
CA LYS A 133 5.46 8.78 -6.63
C LYS A 133 6.00 7.62 -5.80
N PHE A 134 6.89 6.83 -6.37
CA PHE A 134 7.59 5.73 -5.71
C PHE A 134 9.08 6.06 -5.71
N ILE A 135 9.59 6.58 -4.59
CA ILE A 135 10.94 7.15 -4.53
C ILE A 135 11.72 6.59 -3.35
N GLU A 136 13.04 6.45 -3.48
CA GLU A 136 13.91 6.01 -2.36
C GLU A 136 13.51 4.65 -1.77
N ASN A 137 12.85 3.80 -2.54
CA ASN A 137 12.51 2.44 -2.13
C ASN A 137 13.60 1.46 -2.57
N LYS A 138 13.90 0.49 -1.70
CA LYS A 138 14.83 -0.60 -1.95
C LYS A 138 14.04 -1.88 -2.19
N PHE A 139 14.07 -2.36 -3.43
CA PHE A 139 13.44 -3.62 -3.81
C PHE A 139 14.47 -4.75 -3.79
N ASN A 140 14.12 -5.85 -3.13
CA ASN A 140 14.87 -7.10 -3.18
C ASN A 140 14.43 -7.92 -4.41
N VAL A 141 15.07 -9.08 -4.63
CA VAL A 141 14.72 -9.97 -5.74
C VAL A 141 13.23 -10.33 -5.71
N GLY A 142 12.56 -10.23 -6.86
CA GLY A 142 11.12 -10.51 -6.97
C GLY A 142 10.21 -9.45 -6.33
N SER A 143 10.75 -8.42 -5.67
CA SER A 143 9.98 -7.29 -5.14
C SER A 143 9.74 -6.22 -6.21
N ALA A 144 8.70 -5.41 -6.03
CA ALA A 144 8.31 -4.40 -7.02
C ALA A 144 7.68 -3.16 -6.37
N ALA A 145 7.68 -2.03 -7.07
CA ALA A 145 6.86 -0.90 -6.62
C ALA A 145 5.37 -1.26 -6.70
N VAL A 146 5.00 -2.00 -7.74
CA VAL A 146 3.66 -2.54 -7.96
C VAL A 146 3.81 -3.98 -8.43
N LEU A 147 3.25 -4.92 -7.67
CA LEU A 147 3.22 -6.34 -8.02
C LEU A 147 1.78 -6.79 -8.24
N ILE A 148 1.47 -7.24 -9.44
CA ILE A 148 0.22 -7.95 -9.75
C ILE A 148 0.56 -9.43 -9.85
N SER A 149 0.14 -10.21 -8.87
CA SER A 149 0.44 -11.65 -8.77
C SER A 149 -0.81 -12.54 -8.89
N THR A 150 -1.91 -11.98 -9.39
CA THR A 150 -3.16 -12.71 -9.60
C THR A 150 -3.63 -12.62 -11.05
N PRO A 151 -4.10 -13.74 -11.64
CA PRO A 151 -4.68 -13.75 -12.98
C PRO A 151 -6.07 -13.10 -13.03
N THR A 152 -6.71 -12.87 -11.88
CA THR A 152 -8.04 -12.23 -11.81
C THR A 152 -8.00 -10.72 -12.05
N CYS A 153 -6.81 -10.11 -11.96
CA CYS A 153 -6.63 -8.69 -12.26
C CYS A 153 -6.69 -8.48 -13.77
N THR A 154 -7.87 -8.11 -14.25
CA THR A 154 -8.14 -7.90 -15.68
C THR A 154 -7.67 -6.54 -16.18
N GLN A 155 -7.41 -5.60 -15.27
CA GLN A 155 -7.00 -4.25 -15.62
C GLN A 155 -5.97 -3.67 -14.63
N LEU A 156 -4.79 -3.34 -15.15
CA LEU A 156 -3.82 -2.47 -14.50
C LEU A 156 -3.76 -1.15 -15.28
N THR A 157 -4.01 -0.03 -14.61
CA THR A 157 -3.85 1.32 -15.18
C THR A 157 -2.79 2.07 -14.41
N ILE A 158 -1.68 2.44 -15.05
CA ILE A 158 -0.67 3.33 -14.49
C ILE A 158 -0.57 4.56 -15.39
N LYS A 159 -0.94 5.73 -14.86
CA LYS A 159 -0.99 6.97 -15.64
C LYS A 159 -0.60 8.19 -14.80
N GLY A 160 -0.53 9.34 -15.44
CA GLY A 160 -0.49 10.64 -14.77
C GLY A 160 -1.34 11.62 -15.55
N ASN A 161 -1.31 12.89 -15.15
CA ASN A 161 -1.94 13.98 -15.87
C ASN A 161 -0.90 15.02 -16.32
N SER A 162 -1.36 16.09 -16.99
CA SER A 162 -0.50 17.15 -17.50
C SER A 162 0.28 17.90 -16.42
N SER A 163 -0.21 17.89 -15.19
CA SER A 163 0.39 18.58 -14.04
C SER A 163 1.30 17.65 -13.23
N GLN A 164 1.06 16.33 -13.28
CA GLN A 164 1.78 15.35 -12.46
C GLN A 164 1.88 13.99 -13.15
N ARG A 165 3.11 13.55 -13.38
CA ARG A 165 3.40 12.18 -13.84
C ARG A 165 3.41 11.21 -12.67
N THR A 166 3.00 9.97 -12.90
CA THR A 166 3.42 8.87 -12.01
C THR A 166 4.92 8.65 -12.18
N ASN A 167 5.66 8.63 -11.09
CA ASN A 167 7.12 8.55 -11.06
C ASN A 167 7.58 7.31 -10.29
N PHE A 168 8.47 6.53 -10.90
CA PHE A 168 9.20 5.45 -10.26
C PHE A 168 10.69 5.80 -10.28
N SER A 169 11.30 5.91 -9.11
CA SER A 169 12.74 6.14 -8.95
C SER A 169 13.29 5.20 -7.88
N GLY A 170 14.28 4.38 -8.26
CA GLY A 170 14.92 3.44 -7.34
C GLY A 170 15.92 4.16 -6.43
N LEU A 171 16.43 3.45 -5.42
CA LEU A 171 17.43 4.00 -4.51
C LEU A 171 18.74 4.40 -5.21
N ASN A 172 19.17 3.61 -6.21
CA ASN A 172 20.36 3.86 -7.03
C ASN A 172 20.28 3.07 -8.34
N VAL A 173 21.26 3.28 -9.25
CA VAL A 173 21.32 2.61 -10.57
C VAL A 173 21.38 1.08 -10.52
N THR A 174 21.76 0.50 -9.39
CA THR A 174 21.85 -0.95 -9.19
C THR A 174 20.57 -1.57 -8.61
N ASN A 175 19.69 -0.77 -8.01
CA ASN A 175 18.40 -1.23 -7.52
C ASN A 175 17.38 -1.07 -8.65
N GLN A 176 17.21 -2.13 -9.45
CA GLN A 176 16.27 -2.11 -10.56
C GLN A 176 14.85 -1.91 -10.03
N LEU A 177 14.18 -0.90 -10.59
CA LEU A 177 12.75 -0.71 -10.41
C LEU A 177 12.02 -1.79 -11.18
N ALA A 178 11.01 -2.38 -10.56
CA ALA A 178 10.13 -3.31 -11.22
C ALA A 178 8.67 -2.91 -10.99
N VAL A 179 7.92 -2.92 -12.09
CA VAL A 179 6.48 -3.19 -12.08
C VAL A 179 6.38 -4.61 -12.62
N VAL A 180 5.88 -5.53 -11.81
CA VAL A 180 5.87 -6.95 -12.16
C VAL A 180 4.43 -7.43 -12.29
N ILE A 181 4.17 -8.12 -13.39
CA ILE A 181 2.89 -8.79 -13.65
C ILE A 181 3.22 -10.28 -13.81
N LEU A 182 2.78 -11.09 -12.85
CA LEU A 182 2.88 -12.55 -12.90
C LEU A 182 1.48 -13.06 -13.23
N GLN A 183 1.28 -13.50 -14.48
CA GLN A 183 0.05 -14.16 -14.95
C GLN A 183 0.29 -15.65 -15.08
#